data_AF-A0A1F4WGN7-F1
#
_entry.id   AF-A0A1F4WGN7-F1
#
_cell.length_a   1.000
_cell.length_b   1.000
_cell.length_c   1.000
_cell.angle_alpha   90.00
_cell.angle_beta   90.00
_cell.angle_gamma   90.00
#
_symmetry.space_group_name_H-M   'P 1'
#
loop_
_entity.id
_entity.type
_entity.pdbx_description
1 polymer ?
#
loop_
_entity_poly.entity_id
_entity_poly.type
_entity_poly.pdbx_seq_one_letter_code
_entity_poly.pdbx_strand_id
1 'polypeptide(L)'
;MNNVRHIYNDNFYKITAILLSKKFLTLENEIRAKYDKLDLSIPTKGFSNYKEYGEWLTKARNIQDSPGKVIESVLKQFNLDPKNEFYRNCLTAGIFFHKQPWEQSPYSQQPIELITRNNGVAKELWVKIHPWTKKSDYVKLWESIKNIQKTLPGYRGKEKFQTTFKRDFEVYQLYLEVKKAGGKQVLKPMSSHPEYYTLADQFGEGDIDGQLRSIKSRFNKLLAGIDIL
;
A
#
# COMPACT_ATOMS: atom_id res chain seq x y z
N MET A 1 2.67 -18.89 17.83
CA MET A 1 2.78 -18.02 16.62
C MET A 1 3.04 -16.59 17.05
N ASN A 2 4.16 -16.01 16.60
CA ASN A 2 4.60 -14.66 16.95
C ASN A 2 3.68 -13.62 16.29
N ASN A 3 2.85 -12.96 17.11
CA ASN A 3 2.05 -11.81 16.68
C ASN A 3 2.97 -10.59 16.50
N VAL A 4 3.68 -10.55 15.38
CA VAL A 4 4.45 -9.40 14.89
C VAL A 4 3.45 -8.32 14.44
N ARG A 5 3.52 -7.12 15.02
CA ARG A 5 2.72 -5.97 14.60
C ARG A 5 3.59 -5.06 13.76
N HIS A 6 3.22 -4.91 12.50
CA HIS A 6 3.85 -3.93 11.63
C HIS A 6 3.10 -2.61 11.79
N ILE A 7 3.85 -1.53 12.00
CA ILE A 7 3.31 -0.17 12.04
C ILE A 7 3.90 0.56 10.87
N TYR A 8 3.00 1.17 10.11
CA TYR A 8 3.30 1.74 8.82
C TYR A 8 3.05 3.24 8.84
N ASN A 9 3.86 4.00 8.10
CA ASN A 9 3.70 5.44 7.96
C ASN A 9 2.68 5.79 6.86
N ASP A 10 2.29 7.07 6.77
CA ASP A 10 1.33 7.54 5.76
C ASP A 10 1.72 7.16 4.33
N ASN A 11 3.02 7.15 4.00
CA ASN A 11 3.49 6.75 2.68
C ASN A 11 3.15 5.29 2.39
N PHE A 12 3.34 4.38 3.34
CA PHE A 12 2.94 2.98 3.16
C PHE A 12 1.45 2.85 2.87
N TYR A 13 0.61 3.58 3.59
CA TYR A 13 -0.84 3.53 3.38
C TYR A 13 -1.25 4.11 2.02
N LYS A 14 -0.63 5.22 1.62
CA LYS A 14 -0.84 5.85 0.31
C LYS A 14 -0.48 4.90 -0.82
N ILE A 15 0.70 4.28 -0.77
CA ILE A 15 1.14 3.39 -1.83
C ILE A 15 0.35 2.08 -1.84
N THR A 16 -0.05 1.58 -0.67
CA THR A 16 -0.94 0.43 -0.55
C THR A 16 -2.28 0.71 -1.22
N ALA A 17 -2.89 1.86 -0.94
CA ALA A 17 -4.15 2.27 -1.58
C ALA A 17 -4.01 2.35 -3.10
N ILE A 18 -2.89 2.89 -3.60
CA ILE A 18 -2.61 2.93 -5.04
C ILE A 18 -2.51 1.52 -5.62
N LEU A 19 -1.69 0.64 -5.03
CA LEU A 19 -1.47 -0.72 -5.54
C LEU A 19 -2.73 -1.60 -5.52
N LEU A 20 -3.69 -1.29 -4.64
CA LEU A 20 -5.01 -1.94 -4.58
C LEU A 20 -6.06 -1.25 -5.47
N SER A 21 -5.78 -0.05 -5.98
CA SER A 21 -6.76 0.73 -6.74
C SER A 21 -7.05 0.08 -8.10
N LYS A 22 -8.31 0.15 -8.55
CA LYS A 22 -8.72 -0.35 -9.88
C LYS A 22 -7.90 0.31 -10.99
N LYS A 23 -7.69 1.63 -10.87
CA LYS A 23 -6.85 2.42 -11.78
C LYS A 23 -5.44 1.85 -11.92
N PHE A 24 -4.77 1.53 -10.82
CA PHE A 24 -3.43 0.97 -10.87
C PHE A 24 -3.45 -0.43 -11.49
N LEU A 25 -4.41 -1.30 -11.14
CA LEU A 25 -4.51 -2.63 -11.73
C LEU A 25 -4.71 -2.58 -13.26
N THR A 26 -5.47 -1.59 -13.76
CA THR A 26 -5.57 -1.33 -15.20
C THR A 26 -4.23 -0.89 -15.79
N LEU A 27 -3.56 0.09 -15.16
CA LEU A 27 -2.25 0.56 -15.61
C LEU A 27 -1.18 -0.54 -15.60
N GLU A 28 -1.17 -1.42 -14.59
CA GLU A 28 -0.26 -2.55 -14.51
C GLU A 28 -0.45 -3.51 -15.68
N ASN A 29 -1.69 -3.83 -16.04
CA ASN A 29 -1.99 -4.67 -17.20
C ASN A 29 -1.55 -4.02 -18.51
N GLU A 30 -1.74 -2.71 -18.67
CA GLU A 30 -1.24 -1.96 -19.83
C GLU A 30 0.29 -1.98 -19.92
N ILE A 31 0.97 -1.79 -18.79
CA ILE A 31 2.44 -1.85 -18.70
C ILE A 31 2.94 -3.23 -19.12
N ARG A 32 2.31 -4.29 -18.63
CA ARG A 32 2.65 -5.67 -19.00
C ARG A 32 2.48 -5.92 -20.51
N ALA A 33 1.32 -5.52 -21.05
CA ALA A 33 1.05 -5.67 -22.48
C ALA A 33 2.05 -4.89 -23.36
N LYS A 34 2.57 -3.74 -22.90
CA LYS A 34 3.63 -3.00 -23.59
C LYS A 34 4.95 -3.78 -23.60
N TYR A 35 5.35 -4.33 -22.47
CA TYR A 35 6.57 -5.13 -22.38
C TYR A 35 6.48 -6.44 -23.18
N ASP A 36 5.32 -7.09 -23.21
CA ASP A 36 5.08 -8.29 -24.02
C ASP A 36 5.28 -8.02 -25.52
N LYS A 37 4.81 -6.87 -26.03
CA LYS A 37 5.01 -6.45 -27.43
C LYS A 37 6.47 -6.21 -27.82
N LEU A 38 7.35 -6.04 -26.84
CA LEU A 38 8.78 -5.78 -27.02
C LEU A 38 9.63 -7.02 -26.77
N ASP A 39 9.01 -8.21 -26.65
CA ASP A 39 9.68 -9.45 -26.26
C ASP A 39 10.42 -9.35 -24.91
N LEU A 40 9.84 -8.55 -24.01
CA LEU A 40 10.33 -8.28 -22.66
C LEU A 40 9.28 -8.70 -21.62
N SER A 41 8.61 -9.83 -21.83
CA SER A 41 7.51 -10.26 -20.97
C SER A 41 7.87 -10.33 -19.48
N ILE A 42 6.99 -9.77 -18.65
CA ILE A 42 7.05 -9.89 -17.20
C ILE A 42 6.34 -11.19 -16.81
N PRO A 43 6.96 -12.09 -16.02
CA PRO A 43 6.32 -13.34 -15.63
C PRO A 43 4.98 -13.10 -14.93
N THR A 44 4.00 -13.97 -15.17
CA THR A 44 2.63 -13.83 -14.61
C THR A 44 2.59 -13.82 -13.09
N LYS A 45 3.56 -14.46 -12.44
CA LYS A 45 3.72 -14.47 -10.97
C LYS A 45 4.79 -13.49 -10.48
N GLY A 46 5.31 -12.65 -11.36
CA GLY A 46 6.49 -11.82 -11.13
C GLY A 46 7.80 -12.58 -11.18
N PHE A 47 8.90 -11.83 -11.20
CA PHE A 47 10.23 -12.40 -11.05
C PHE A 47 10.39 -13.04 -9.67
N SER A 48 11.06 -14.18 -9.59
CA SER A 48 11.20 -14.89 -8.32
C SER A 48 12.25 -14.26 -7.42
N ASN A 49 13.26 -13.63 -8.02
CA ASN A 49 14.41 -13.07 -7.33
C ASN A 49 15.05 -11.90 -8.11
N TYR A 50 16.00 -11.22 -7.47
CA TYR A 50 16.66 -10.05 -8.05
C TYR A 50 17.55 -10.37 -9.25
N LYS A 51 18.12 -11.59 -9.31
CA LYS A 51 19.01 -11.98 -10.40
C LYS A 51 18.24 -12.05 -11.72
N GLU A 52 17.11 -12.75 -11.73
CA GLU A 52 16.21 -12.84 -12.90
C GLU A 52 15.74 -11.47 -13.35
N TYR A 53 15.30 -10.64 -12.38
CA TYR A 53 14.88 -9.27 -12.67
C TYR A 53 16.04 -8.43 -13.22
N GLY A 54 17.27 -8.58 -12.72
CA GLY A 54 18.45 -7.85 -13.19
C GLY A 54 18.86 -8.22 -14.62
N GLU A 55 18.77 -9.49 -14.97
CA GLU A 55 18.99 -9.98 -16.34
C GLU A 55 17.95 -9.40 -17.30
N TRP A 56 16.67 -9.40 -16.89
CA TRP A 56 15.58 -8.76 -17.64
C TRP A 56 15.76 -7.24 -17.76
N LEU A 57 16.08 -6.56 -16.65
CA LEU A 57 16.25 -5.11 -16.57
C LEU A 57 17.39 -4.63 -17.48
N THR A 58 18.44 -5.44 -17.64
CA THR A 58 19.55 -5.12 -18.54
C THR A 58 19.09 -4.99 -20.00
N LYS A 59 18.10 -5.79 -20.40
CA LYS A 59 17.47 -5.71 -21.72
C LYS A 59 16.48 -4.53 -21.79
N ALA A 60 15.68 -4.34 -20.74
CA ALA A 60 14.62 -3.34 -20.68
C ALA A 60 15.11 -1.90 -20.41
N ARG A 61 16.34 -1.67 -19.96
CA ARG A 61 16.79 -0.31 -19.57
C ARG A 61 16.94 0.66 -20.75
N ASN A 62 17.14 0.15 -21.96
CA ASN A 62 17.46 0.96 -23.14
C ASN A 62 16.23 1.32 -23.99
N ILE A 63 15.05 0.77 -23.68
CA ILE A 63 13.83 1.12 -24.42
C ILE A 63 13.33 2.50 -23.98
N GLN A 64 12.50 3.12 -24.82
CA GLN A 64 11.89 4.43 -24.52
C GLN A 64 11.13 4.41 -23.18
N ASP A 65 10.34 3.36 -22.94
CA ASP A 65 9.56 3.11 -21.72
C ASP A 65 10.34 2.21 -20.73
N SER A 66 11.58 2.60 -20.42
CA SER A 66 12.40 1.84 -19.48
C SER A 66 11.71 1.70 -18.11
N PRO A 67 11.97 0.63 -17.35
CA PRO A 67 11.32 0.38 -16.05
C PRO A 67 11.38 1.59 -15.10
N GLY A 68 12.52 2.29 -15.06
CA GLY A 68 12.68 3.48 -14.24
C GLY A 68 11.76 4.65 -14.64
N LYS A 69 11.51 4.83 -15.94
CA LYS A 69 10.59 5.85 -16.48
C LYS A 69 9.14 5.47 -16.29
N VAL A 70 8.80 4.19 -16.43
CA VAL A 70 7.45 3.68 -16.14
C VAL A 70 7.10 3.95 -14.68
N ILE A 71 7.99 3.60 -13.74
CA ILE A 71 7.80 3.88 -12.31
C ILE A 71 7.61 5.37 -12.04
N GLU A 72 8.44 6.23 -12.65
CA GLU A 72 8.30 7.68 -12.51
C GLU A 72 6.96 8.20 -13.08
N SER A 73 6.54 7.70 -14.23
CA SER A 73 5.27 8.07 -14.86
C SER A 73 4.08 7.69 -13.98
N VAL A 74 4.08 6.48 -13.43
CA VAL A 74 3.03 6.02 -12.50
C VAL A 74 2.99 6.92 -11.27
N LEU A 75 4.12 7.22 -10.63
CA LEU A 75 4.15 8.10 -9.45
C LEU A 75 3.58 9.48 -9.75
N LYS A 76 3.94 10.07 -10.90
CA LYS A 76 3.40 11.36 -11.34
C LYS A 76 1.90 11.31 -11.56
N GLN A 77 1.37 10.25 -12.18
CA GLN A 77 -0.07 10.08 -12.41
C GLN A 77 -0.88 10.03 -11.10
N PHE A 78 -0.30 9.46 -10.04
CA PHE A 78 -0.91 9.41 -8.71
C PHE A 78 -0.52 10.60 -7.81
N ASN A 79 0.13 11.63 -8.37
CA ASN A 79 0.59 12.81 -7.63
C ASN A 79 1.50 12.47 -6.42
N LEU A 80 2.35 11.47 -6.58
CA LEU A 80 3.40 11.10 -5.64
C LEU A 80 4.77 11.62 -6.10
N ASP A 81 5.65 11.89 -5.15
CA ASP A 81 7.02 12.30 -5.44
C ASP A 81 7.78 11.18 -6.18
N PRO A 82 8.19 11.39 -7.45
CA PRO A 82 8.88 10.38 -8.24
C PRO A 82 10.30 10.06 -7.74
N LYS A 83 10.88 10.91 -6.89
CA LYS A 83 12.20 10.72 -6.29
C LYS A 83 12.16 9.98 -4.96
N ASN A 84 10.97 9.73 -4.41
CA ASN A 84 10.83 9.02 -3.15
C ASN A 84 11.12 7.53 -3.34
N GLU A 85 12.29 7.08 -2.85
CA GLU A 85 12.76 5.69 -3.00
C GLU A 85 11.80 4.65 -2.42
N PHE A 86 11.08 4.97 -1.33
CA PHE A 86 10.08 4.08 -0.75
C PHE A 86 8.98 3.75 -1.78
N TYR A 87 8.42 4.77 -2.42
CA TYR A 87 7.39 4.58 -3.44
C TYR A 87 7.92 3.87 -4.69
N ARG A 88 9.13 4.21 -5.13
CA ARG A 88 9.77 3.54 -6.26
C ARG A 88 9.95 2.04 -5.99
N ASN A 89 10.41 1.69 -4.78
CA ASN A 89 10.62 0.29 -4.39
C ASN A 89 9.30 -0.47 -4.29
N CYS A 90 8.26 0.13 -3.71
CA CYS A 90 6.93 -0.49 -3.63
C CYS A 90 6.29 -0.69 -5.00
N LEU A 91 6.37 0.29 -5.92
CA LEU A 91 5.85 0.11 -7.28
C LEU A 91 6.67 -0.90 -8.09
N THR A 92 7.99 -0.92 -7.91
CA THR A 92 8.85 -1.92 -8.57
C THR A 92 8.46 -3.32 -8.10
N ALA A 93 8.26 -3.50 -6.79
CA ALA A 93 7.80 -4.75 -6.21
C ALA A 93 6.38 -5.13 -6.69
N GLY A 94 5.46 -4.15 -6.78
CA GLY A 94 4.12 -4.34 -7.31
C GLY A 94 4.14 -4.84 -8.75
N ILE A 95 4.70 -4.04 -9.66
CA ILE A 95 4.64 -4.27 -11.12
C ILE A 95 5.45 -5.50 -11.55
N PHE A 96 6.67 -5.66 -11.04
CA PHE A 96 7.62 -6.66 -11.56
C PHE A 96 7.67 -7.94 -10.73
N PHE A 97 7.30 -7.88 -9.45
CA PHE A 97 7.34 -9.04 -8.54
C PHE A 97 5.95 -9.48 -8.07
N HIS A 98 4.88 -8.75 -8.44
CA HIS A 98 3.51 -9.00 -8.00
C HIS A 98 3.42 -9.03 -6.46
N LYS A 99 4.16 -8.13 -5.81
CA LYS A 99 4.24 -8.03 -4.35
C LYS A 99 3.57 -6.79 -3.81
N GLN A 100 2.79 -6.99 -2.76
CA GLN A 100 2.22 -5.90 -1.97
C GLN A 100 3.24 -5.31 -0.99
N PRO A 101 3.04 -4.07 -0.50
CA PRO A 101 3.97 -3.41 0.42
C PRO A 101 4.22 -4.13 1.75
N TRP A 102 3.31 -5.02 2.17
CA TRP A 102 3.47 -5.83 3.39
C TRP A 102 4.05 -7.22 3.13
N GLU A 103 4.24 -7.61 1.87
CA GLU A 103 4.81 -8.90 1.52
C GLU A 103 6.33 -8.83 1.51
N GLN A 104 6.98 -9.97 1.77
CA GLN A 104 8.43 -10.06 1.61
C GLN A 104 8.79 -9.79 0.15
N SER A 105 9.57 -8.74 -0.05
CA SER A 105 10.08 -8.30 -1.34
C SER A 105 11.60 -8.41 -1.33
N PRO A 106 12.23 -8.79 -2.45
CA PRO A 106 13.69 -8.75 -2.59
C PRO A 106 14.22 -7.30 -2.57
N TYR A 107 13.37 -6.30 -2.79
CA TYR A 107 13.68 -4.90 -2.50
C TYR A 107 13.45 -4.60 -1.02
N SER A 108 14.49 -4.10 -0.33
CA SER A 108 14.31 -3.47 0.97
C SER A 108 13.42 -2.24 0.81
N GLN A 109 12.19 -2.36 1.29
CA GLN A 109 11.22 -1.28 1.18
C GLN A 109 11.43 -0.23 2.28
N GLN A 110 12.22 -0.50 3.33
CA GLN A 110 12.47 0.47 4.40
C GLN A 110 13.91 0.40 4.94
N PRO A 111 14.58 1.54 5.21
CA PRO A 111 15.94 1.58 5.78
C PRO A 111 15.99 1.09 7.23
N ILE A 112 14.88 1.21 7.96
CA ILE A 112 14.74 0.73 9.33
C ILE A 112 13.49 -0.14 9.40
N GLU A 113 13.62 -1.34 9.95
CA GLU A 113 12.48 -2.23 10.20
C GLU A 113 12.16 -2.23 11.70
N LEU A 114 10.89 -1.97 12.03
CA LEU A 114 10.36 -2.08 13.38
C LEU A 114 9.76 -3.48 13.54
N ILE A 115 10.38 -4.30 14.39
CA ILE A 115 10.06 -5.71 14.58
C ILE A 115 9.55 -5.88 16.01
N THR A 116 8.32 -6.31 16.22
CA THR A 116 7.90 -6.69 17.57
C THR A 116 8.13 -8.18 17.80
N ARG A 117 8.96 -8.56 18.77
CA ARG A 117 9.20 -9.97 19.14
C ARG A 117 8.46 -10.33 20.43
N ASN A 118 8.01 -11.57 20.54
CA ASN A 118 7.50 -12.13 21.78
C ASN A 118 8.58 -13.07 22.33
N ASN A 119 9.16 -12.74 23.49
CA ASN A 119 10.22 -13.54 24.11
C ASN A 119 9.67 -14.56 25.13
N GLY A 120 8.35 -14.74 25.20
CA GLY A 120 7.68 -15.63 26.15
C GLY A 120 7.22 -14.92 27.43
N VAL A 121 7.78 -13.76 27.77
CA VAL A 121 7.44 -12.97 28.97
C VAL A 121 6.77 -11.64 28.61
N ALA A 122 7.27 -10.96 27.57
CA ALA A 122 6.70 -9.71 27.07
C ALA A 122 6.85 -9.59 25.55
N LYS A 123 6.05 -8.68 24.96
CA LYS A 123 6.33 -8.22 23.60
C LYS A 123 7.26 -7.02 23.66
N GLU A 124 8.36 -7.11 22.92
CA GLU A 124 9.39 -6.08 22.81
C GLU A 124 9.40 -5.48 21.42
N LEU A 125 9.72 -4.19 21.31
CA LEU A 125 10.03 -3.54 20.05
C LEU A 125 11.52 -3.65 19.76
N TRP A 126 11.86 -4.30 18.68
CA TRP A 126 13.20 -4.38 18.11
C TRP A 126 13.28 -3.43 16.92
N VAL A 127 14.38 -2.68 16.85
CA VAL A 127 14.67 -1.79 15.73
C VAL A 127 15.82 -2.43 14.97
N LYS A 128 15.57 -2.86 13.73
CA LYS A 128 16.62 -3.33 12.84
C LYS A 128 17.03 -2.19 11.92
N ILE A 129 18.26 -1.74 12.09
CA ILE A 129 18.86 -0.66 11.33
C ILE A 129 19.73 -1.30 10.26
N HIS A 130 19.42 -1.04 8.98
CA HIS A 130 20.28 -1.54 7.90
C HIS A 130 21.54 -0.68 7.76
N PRO A 131 22.68 -1.22 7.29
CA PRO A 131 23.95 -0.49 7.20
C PRO A 131 23.91 0.81 6.39
N TRP A 132 22.93 0.96 5.49
CA TRP A 132 22.74 2.15 4.64
C TRP A 132 21.80 3.20 5.24
N THR A 133 21.37 3.05 6.49
CA THR A 133 20.45 3.99 7.17
C THR A 133 21.14 5.33 7.46
N LYS A 134 20.47 6.46 7.18
CA LYS A 134 20.98 7.80 7.48
C LYS A 134 20.40 8.34 8.80
N LYS A 135 21.11 9.28 9.44
CA LYS A 135 20.67 9.95 10.68
C LYS A 135 19.26 10.56 10.57
N SER A 136 18.93 11.14 9.41
CA SER A 136 17.62 11.72 9.12
C SER A 136 16.48 10.71 9.18
N ASP A 137 16.74 9.46 8.84
CA ASP A 137 15.74 8.39 8.85
C ASP A 137 15.37 8.04 10.29
N TYR A 138 16.35 8.10 11.20
CA TYR A 138 16.17 7.87 12.64
C TYR A 138 15.29 8.94 13.30
N VAL A 139 15.52 10.21 12.98
CA VAL A 139 14.76 11.35 13.56
C VAL A 139 13.29 11.26 13.17
N LYS A 140 12.99 10.94 11.91
CA LYS A 140 11.61 10.75 11.42
C LYS A 140 10.93 9.54 12.07
N LEU A 141 11.69 8.50 12.41
CA LEU A 141 11.17 7.26 12.98
C LEU A 141 10.90 7.36 14.49
N TRP A 142 11.53 8.31 15.19
CA TRP A 142 11.44 8.39 16.66
C TRP A 142 10.00 8.63 17.16
N GLU A 143 9.24 9.43 16.42
CA GLU A 143 7.82 9.66 16.71
C GLU A 143 6.99 8.39 16.51
N SER A 144 7.33 7.61 15.49
CA SER A 144 6.72 6.30 15.24
C SER A 144 7.05 5.33 16.38
N ILE A 145 8.33 5.21 16.78
CA ILE A 145 8.77 4.38 17.93
C ILE A 145 7.97 4.72 19.20
N LYS A 146 7.84 6.01 19.53
CA LYS A 146 7.05 6.47 20.68
C LYS A 146 5.59 6.03 20.60
N ASN A 147 4.99 6.10 19.40
CA ASN A 147 3.62 5.65 19.20
C ASN A 147 3.49 4.12 19.25
N ILE A 148 4.49 3.36 18.79
CA ILE A 148 4.49 1.89 18.90
C ILE A 148 4.57 1.45 20.37
N GLN A 149 5.46 2.09 21.14
CA GLN A 149 5.61 1.79 22.57
C GLN A 149 4.28 1.90 23.31
N LYS A 150 3.41 2.86 22.94
CA LYS A 150 2.05 3.00 23.48
C LYS A 150 1.07 1.85 23.13
N THR A 151 1.47 0.87 22.31
CA THR A 151 0.56 -0.15 21.75
C THR A 151 0.98 -1.61 21.98
N LEU A 152 2.16 -1.85 22.57
CA LEU A 152 2.62 -3.21 22.92
C LEU A 152 1.88 -3.71 24.18
N PRO A 153 1.62 -5.02 24.41
CA PRO A 153 0.90 -5.56 25.56
C PRO A 153 1.31 -5.10 26.98
N GLY A 154 2.57 -4.71 27.23
CA GLY A 154 2.95 -3.98 28.46
C GLY A 154 2.37 -2.55 28.57
N TYR A 155 1.75 -2.09 27.49
CA TYR A 155 1.22 -0.76 27.16
C TYR A 155 -0.10 -0.82 26.31
N ARG A 156 -0.73 -2.02 26.20
CA ARG A 156 -2.03 -2.44 25.59
C ARG A 156 -2.30 -2.34 24.05
N GLY A 157 -2.93 -3.43 23.53
CA GLY A 157 -3.85 -3.49 22.37
C GLY A 157 -3.41 -4.29 21.12
N LYS A 158 -4.04 -5.45 20.81
CA LYS A 158 -3.81 -6.28 19.59
C LYS A 158 -4.53 -5.71 18.35
N GLU A 159 -3.97 -5.81 17.13
CA GLU A 159 -4.69 -5.39 15.90
C GLU A 159 -4.45 -6.27 14.65
N LYS A 160 -5.51 -6.45 13.84
CA LYS A 160 -5.63 -7.21 12.57
C LYS A 160 -5.53 -6.31 11.34
N PHE A 161 -4.37 -5.68 11.13
CA PHE A 161 -4.13 -4.63 10.12
C PHE A 161 -4.59 -4.95 8.68
N GLN A 162 -4.21 -6.12 8.16
CA GLN A 162 -4.37 -6.45 6.73
C GLN A 162 -5.84 -6.58 6.33
N THR A 163 -6.64 -7.22 7.18
CA THR A 163 -8.05 -7.49 6.91
C THR A 163 -8.90 -6.23 7.03
N THR A 164 -8.61 -5.36 8.00
CA THR A 164 -9.33 -4.09 8.15
C THR A 164 -8.96 -3.07 7.09
N PHE A 165 -7.68 -2.92 6.72
CA PHE A 165 -7.31 -1.92 5.71
C PHE A 165 -7.92 -2.23 4.34
N LYS A 166 -7.81 -3.48 3.85
CA LYS A 166 -8.32 -3.85 2.53
C LYS A 166 -9.84 -3.65 2.44
N ARG A 167 -10.59 -4.17 3.43
CA ARG A 167 -12.04 -3.96 3.54
C ARG A 167 -12.40 -2.47 3.55
N ASP A 168 -11.76 -1.70 4.43
CA ASP A 168 -12.09 -0.28 4.58
C ASP A 168 -11.75 0.51 3.30
N PHE A 169 -10.71 0.10 2.57
CA PHE A 169 -10.34 0.71 1.28
C PHE A 169 -11.32 0.37 0.16
N GLU A 170 -11.79 -0.88 0.08
CA GLU A 170 -12.83 -1.31 -0.87
C GLU A 170 -14.12 -0.49 -0.68
N VAL A 171 -14.54 -0.27 0.57
CA VAL A 171 -15.68 0.60 0.90
C VAL A 171 -15.45 2.03 0.44
N TYR A 172 -14.23 2.55 0.61
CA TYR A 172 -13.88 3.89 0.17
C TYR A 172 -13.89 4.03 -1.36
N GLN A 173 -13.44 3.02 -2.11
CA GLN A 173 -13.51 3.02 -3.58
C GLN A 173 -14.96 3.02 -4.08
N LEU A 174 -15.83 2.21 -3.47
CA LEU A 174 -17.26 2.20 -3.80
C LEU A 174 -17.89 3.57 -3.56
N TYR A 175 -17.60 4.22 -2.42
CA TYR A 175 -18.05 5.58 -2.14
C TYR A 175 -17.63 6.58 -3.23
N LEU A 176 -16.37 6.50 -3.68
CA LEU A 176 -15.82 7.36 -4.71
C LEU A 176 -16.50 7.13 -6.08
N GLU A 177 -16.79 5.88 -6.43
CA GLU A 177 -17.52 5.51 -7.66
C GLU A 177 -18.96 6.04 -7.64
N VAL A 178 -19.69 5.84 -6.55
CA VAL A 178 -21.05 6.39 -6.36
C VAL A 178 -21.05 7.91 -6.46
N LYS A 179 -20.07 8.57 -5.84
CA LYS A 179 -19.92 10.03 -5.92
C LYS A 179 -19.65 10.50 -7.36
N LYS A 180 -18.85 9.77 -8.14
CA LYS A 180 -18.54 10.07 -9.55
C LYS A 180 -19.76 9.85 -10.46
N ALA A 181 -20.54 8.80 -10.21
CA ALA A 181 -21.75 8.47 -10.96
C ALA A 181 -22.93 9.44 -10.67
N GLY A 182 -23.06 9.93 -9.44
CA GLY A 182 -24.15 10.82 -9.00
C GLY A 182 -24.00 12.30 -9.37
N GLY A 183 -23.40 12.65 -10.52
CA GLY A 183 -23.13 14.04 -10.91
C GLY A 183 -24.34 14.98 -10.73
N LYS A 184 -24.18 16.07 -9.94
CA LYS A 184 -25.12 17.18 -9.63
C LYS A 184 -26.60 16.84 -9.33
N GLN A 185 -27.05 15.59 -9.36
CA GLN A 185 -28.37 15.16 -8.92
C GLN A 185 -28.26 14.51 -7.54
N VAL A 186 -29.36 14.60 -6.78
CA VAL A 186 -29.49 14.16 -5.39
C VAL A 186 -28.85 12.79 -5.20
N LEU A 187 -27.69 12.75 -4.54
CA LEU A 187 -26.99 11.52 -4.19
C LEU A 187 -27.95 10.65 -3.38
N LYS A 188 -28.35 9.50 -3.93
CA LYS A 188 -29.02 8.49 -3.11
C LYS A 188 -28.06 8.13 -1.96
N PRO A 189 -28.56 7.94 -0.73
CA PRO A 189 -27.71 7.58 0.39
C PRO A 189 -26.95 6.30 0.07
N MET A 190 -25.69 6.21 0.53
CA MET A 190 -24.79 5.09 0.21
C MET A 190 -25.37 3.72 0.58
N SER A 191 -26.24 3.69 1.59
CA SER A 191 -27.06 2.56 2.03
C SER A 191 -28.07 2.05 1.00
N SER A 192 -28.27 2.74 -0.13
CA SER A 192 -29.18 2.31 -1.20
C SER A 192 -28.51 1.50 -2.32
N HIS A 193 -27.19 1.30 -2.26
CA HIS A 193 -26.44 0.50 -3.24
C HIS A 193 -26.35 -0.96 -2.80
N PRO A 194 -26.69 -1.96 -3.63
CA PRO A 194 -26.66 -3.37 -3.23
C PRO A 194 -25.27 -3.87 -2.81
N GLU A 195 -24.21 -3.40 -3.49
CA GLU A 195 -22.81 -3.75 -3.21
C GLU A 195 -22.37 -3.30 -1.80
N TYR A 196 -23.06 -2.31 -1.27
CA TYR A 196 -22.83 -1.77 0.07
C TYR A 196 -23.29 -2.73 1.17
N TYR A 197 -24.44 -3.40 1.00
CA TYR A 197 -24.93 -4.39 1.97
C TYR A 197 -24.02 -5.62 2.06
N THR A 198 -23.42 -6.03 0.93
CA THR A 198 -22.44 -7.13 0.91
C THR A 198 -21.16 -6.80 1.70
N LEU A 199 -20.79 -5.51 1.78
CA LEU A 199 -19.67 -5.05 2.60
C LEU A 199 -20.07 -4.84 4.07
N ALA A 200 -21.33 -4.47 4.33
CA ALA A 200 -21.90 -4.30 5.67
C ALA A 200 -21.81 -5.58 6.52
N ASP A 201 -22.00 -6.76 5.92
CA ASP A 201 -21.85 -8.07 6.57
C ASP A 201 -20.42 -8.28 7.13
N GLN A 202 -19.41 -7.58 6.60
CA GLN A 202 -18.02 -7.67 7.06
C GLN A 202 -17.70 -6.75 8.25
N PHE A 203 -18.64 -5.89 8.67
CA PHE A 203 -18.46 -4.96 9.78
C PHE A 203 -18.94 -5.51 11.13
N GLY A 204 -19.71 -6.60 11.12
CA GLY A 204 -20.33 -7.18 12.31
C GLY A 204 -21.50 -6.34 12.83
N GLU A 205 -21.97 -6.64 14.04
CA GLU A 205 -23.02 -5.86 14.70
C GLU A 205 -22.50 -4.46 15.12
N GLY A 206 -23.24 -3.39 14.83
CA GLY A 206 -22.91 -2.03 15.28
C GLY A 206 -23.45 -0.89 14.42
N ASP A 207 -23.04 0.35 14.77
CA ASP A 207 -23.36 1.58 14.02
C ASP A 207 -22.55 1.63 12.71
N ILE A 208 -23.12 1.02 11.67
CA ILE A 208 -22.53 0.95 10.34
C ILE A 208 -22.28 2.38 9.79
N ASP A 209 -23.25 3.30 9.91
CA ASP A 209 -23.12 4.67 9.41
C ASP A 209 -22.00 5.46 10.09
N GLY A 210 -21.80 5.25 11.39
CA GLY A 210 -20.65 5.78 12.13
C GLY A 210 -19.33 5.25 11.59
N GLN A 211 -19.23 3.93 11.36
CA GLN A 211 -18.03 3.30 10.83
C GLN A 211 -17.69 3.80 9.42
N LEU A 212 -18.69 3.96 8.55
CA LEU A 212 -18.49 4.54 7.22
C LEU A 212 -17.98 5.97 7.25
N ARG A 213 -18.59 6.81 8.09
CA ARG A 213 -18.16 8.21 8.24
C ARG A 213 -16.70 8.27 8.68
N SER A 214 -16.32 7.38 9.60
CA SER A 214 -14.93 7.23 10.05
C SER A 214 -13.99 6.82 8.92
N ILE A 215 -14.34 5.76 8.16
CA ILE A 215 -13.56 5.28 7.00
C ILE A 215 -13.37 6.39 5.97
N LYS A 216 -14.46 7.03 5.56
CA LYS A 216 -14.45 8.14 4.60
C LYS A 216 -13.56 9.29 5.07
N SER A 217 -13.75 9.74 6.32
CA SER A 217 -12.97 10.84 6.89
C SER A 217 -11.47 10.50 6.89
N ARG A 218 -11.13 9.28 7.34
CA ARG A 218 -9.75 8.78 7.38
C ARG A 218 -9.12 8.76 6.00
N PHE A 219 -9.78 8.16 5.00
CA PHE A 219 -9.22 8.06 3.64
C PHE A 219 -9.19 9.37 2.88
N ASN A 220 -10.17 10.27 3.07
CA ASN A 220 -10.11 11.63 2.50
C ASN A 220 -8.86 12.38 2.99
N LYS A 221 -8.54 12.27 4.28
CA LYS A 221 -7.33 12.88 4.85
C LYS A 221 -6.06 12.21 4.35
N LEU A 222 -6.04 10.88 4.39
CA LEU A 222 -4.87 10.07 4.04
C LEU A 222 -4.49 10.18 2.56
N LEU A 223 -5.48 10.19 1.66
CA LEU A 223 -5.31 10.18 0.21
C LEU A 223 -5.57 11.55 -0.42
N ALA A 224 -5.52 12.62 0.37
CA ALA A 224 -5.68 13.98 -0.13
C ALA A 224 -4.68 14.25 -1.27
N GLY A 225 -5.22 14.64 -2.43
CA GLY A 225 -4.42 14.92 -3.63
C GLY A 225 -3.97 13.69 -4.44
N ILE A 226 -4.36 12.48 -4.06
CA ILE A 226 -4.06 11.25 -4.80
C ILE A 226 -5.29 10.82 -5.61
N ASP A 227 -5.11 10.62 -6.91
CA ASP A 227 -6.18 10.21 -7.82
C ASP A 227 -6.23 8.69 -8.02
N ILE A 228 -7.06 8.01 -7.22
CA ILE A 228 -7.23 6.55 -7.21
C ILE A 228 -8.39 6.02 -8.09
N LEU A 229 -9.11 6.89 -8.79
CA LEU A 229 -10.21 6.55 -9.71
C LEU A 229 -9.83 6.73 -11.19
#